data_AF-A0A941CQE0-F1
#
_entry.id   AF-A0A941CQE0-F1
#
_cell.length_a   1.000
_cell.length_b   1.000
_cell.length_c   1.000
_cell.angle_alpha   90.00
_cell.angle_beta   90.00
_cell.angle_gamma   90.00
#
_symmetry.space_group_name_H-M   'P 1'
#
loop_
_entity.id
_entity.type
_entity.pdbx_description
1 polymer ?
#
loop_
_entity_poly.entity_id
_entity_poly.type
_entity_poly.pdbx_seq_one_letter_code
_entity_poly.pdbx_strand_id
1 'polypeptide(L)' 'MEERQHICPECNKPVPSKDHLAWVKDLYGIPFKKVCLDCYDTVSDRILNNHYGDELTHDELYGEDY' A
#
# COMPACT_ATOMS: atom_id res chain seq x y z
N MET A 1 29.53 6.23 5.09
CA MET A 1 28.48 5.23 4.83
C MET A 1 27.24 6.04 4.54
N GLU A 2 26.77 6.10 3.29
CA GLU A 2 25.52 6.79 2.98
C GLU A 2 24.38 6.00 3.64
N GLU A 3 23.90 6.49 4.77
CA GLU A 3 22.66 6.02 5.39
C GLU A 3 21.54 6.33 4.42
N ARG A 4 21.18 5.32 3.62
CA ARG A 4 20.13 5.41 2.62
C ARG A 4 18.81 5.60 3.37
N GLN A 5 18.41 6.85 3.55
CA GLN A 5 17.18 7.20 4.26
C GLN A 5 16.01 6.57 3.53
N HIS A 6 15.24 5.74 4.24
CA HIS A 6 14.04 5.15 3.70
C HIS A 6 12.92 6.18 3.84
N ILE A 7 12.12 6.40 2.80
CA ILE A 7 11.04 7.39 2.84
C ILE A 7 9.71 6.63 2.79
N CYS A 8 8.78 6.98 3.68
CA CYS A 8 7.44 6.43 3.61
C CYS A 8 6.68 7.03 2.41
N PRO A 9 6.14 6.23 1.49
CA PRO A 9 5.44 6.74 0.31
C PRO A 9 4.06 7.37 0.59
N GLU A 10 3.50 7.23 1.80
CA GLU A 10 2.23 7.88 2.17
C GLU A 10 2.47 9.25 2.81
N CYS A 11 3.24 9.30 3.89
CA CYS A 11 3.49 10.56 4.61
C CYS A 11 4.75 11.31 4.13
N ASN A 12 5.52 10.75 3.20
CA ASN A 12 6.79 11.29 2.69
C ASN A 12 7.82 11.60 3.79
N LYS A 13 7.67 11.01 4.98
CA LYS A 13 8.61 11.19 6.08
C LYS A 13 9.80 10.25 5.95
N PRO A 14 11.03 10.71 6.24
CA PRO A 14 12.18 9.86 6.35
C PRO A 14 12.02 8.97 7.59
N VAL A 15 12.15 7.67 7.39
CA VAL A 15 12.22 6.66 8.45
C VAL A 15 13.67 6.23 8.65
N PRO A 16 14.10 6.11 9.92
CA PRO A 16 15.51 5.88 10.25
C PRO A 16 15.99 4.48 9.85
N SER A 17 15.07 3.52 9.66
CA SER A 17 15.44 2.14 9.35
C SER A 17 14.35 1.41 8.57
N LYS A 18 14.76 0.43 7.76
CA LYS A 18 13.86 -0.40 6.94
C LYS A 18 12.87 -1.22 7.78
N ASP A 19 13.22 -1.51 9.02
CA ASP A 19 12.37 -2.19 10.02
C ASP A 19 11.15 -1.36 10.43
N HIS A 20 11.24 -0.03 10.36
CA HIS A 20 10.09 0.85 10.63
C HIS A 20 9.12 0.95 9.45
N LEU A 21 9.43 0.26 8.34
CA LEU A 21 8.53 0.09 7.21
C LEU A 21 7.89 -1.30 7.28
N ALA A 22 6.57 -1.35 7.34
CA ALA A 22 5.76 -2.56 7.30
C ALA A 22 5.08 -2.72 5.93
N TRP A 23 4.93 -3.96 5.48
CA TRP A 23 4.15 -4.27 4.29
C TRP A 23 2.68 -4.32 4.66
N VAL A 24 1.90 -3.39 4.12
CA VAL A 24 0.45 -3.48 4.14
C VAL A 24 0.05 -4.51 3.11
N LYS A 25 -0.72 -5.48 3.57
CA LYS A 25 -1.26 -6.55 2.74
C LYS A 25 -2.66 -6.17 2.32
N ASP A 26 -3.01 -6.63 1.14
CA ASP A 26 -4.36 -6.54 0.64
C ASP A 26 -5.33 -7.53 1.34
N LEU A 27 -6.63 -7.44 1.07
CA LEU A 27 -7.69 -8.40 1.42
C LEU A 27 -7.31 -9.85 1.08
N TYR A 28 -6.59 -10.07 -0.02
CA TYR A 28 -6.08 -11.39 -0.42
C TYR A 28 -4.76 -11.80 0.26
N GLY A 29 -4.24 -10.98 1.19
CA GLY A 29 -2.96 -11.21 1.86
C GLY A 29 -1.73 -10.89 1.00
N ILE A 30 -1.92 -10.30 -0.18
CA ILE A 30 -0.87 -9.95 -1.13
C ILE A 30 -0.18 -8.66 -0.66
N PRO A 31 1.16 -8.60 -0.57
CA PRO A 31 1.87 -7.38 -0.19
C PRO A 31 1.64 -6.28 -1.23
N PHE A 32 0.93 -5.21 -0.84
CA PHE A 32 0.53 -4.12 -1.74
C PHE A 32 1.52 -2.95 -1.65
N LYS A 33 1.70 -2.37 -0.46
CA LYS A 33 2.54 -1.17 -0.27
C LYS A 33 3.33 -1.24 1.01
N LYS A 34 4.55 -0.71 0.97
CA LYS A 34 5.42 -0.62 2.15
C LYS A 34 5.34 0.79 2.74
N VAL A 35 4.80 0.91 3.94
CA VAL A 35 4.56 2.20 4.62
C VAL A 35 5.14 2.17 6.03
N CYS A 36 5.27 3.33 6.68
CA CYS A 36 5.71 3.36 8.08
C CYS A 36 4.64 2.78 9.00
N LEU A 37 5.04 2.31 10.17
CA LEU A 37 4.12 1.76 11.18
C LEU A 37 2.99 2.74 11.56
N ASP A 38 3.28 4.04 11.55
CA ASP A 38 2.30 5.10 11.84
C ASP A 38 1.20 5.19 10.77
N CYS A 39 1.56 5.03 9.48
CA CYS A 39 0.59 5.01 8.39
C CYS A 39 0.02 3.61 8.11
N TYR A 40 0.57 2.56 8.73
CA TYR A 40 0.17 1.19 8.46
C TYR A 40 -1.31 0.97 8.74
N ASP A 41 -1.78 1.39 9.91
CA ASP A 41 -3.16 1.21 10.35
C ASP A 41 -4.14 1.94 9.42
N THR A 42 -3.90 3.22 9.14
CA THR A 42 -4.74 4.02 8.23
C THR A 42 -4.79 3.47 6.81
N VAL A 43 -3.66 3.01 6.28
CA VAL A 43 -3.58 2.47 4.92
C VAL A 43 -4.21 1.08 4.86
N SER A 44 -3.96 0.25 5.87
CA SER A 44 -4.59 -1.06 6.02
C SER A 44 -6.10 -0.92 6.10
N ASP A 45 -6.61 0.00 6.92
CA ASP A 45 -8.04 0.27 7.03
C ASP A 45 -8.64 0.78 5.71
N ARG A 46 -7.96 1.69 4.98
CA ARG A 46 -8.39 2.11 3.63
C ARG A 46 -8.48 0.95 2.65
N ILE A 47 -7.50 0.05 2.68
CA ILE A 47 -7.45 -1.13 1.82
C ILE A 47 -8.56 -2.12 2.19
N LEU A 48 -8.78 -2.35 3.49
CA LEU A 48 -9.84 -3.24 3.99
C LEU A 48 -11.24 -2.70 3.75
N ASN A 49 -11.44 -1.38 3.84
CA ASN A 49 -12.71 -0.71 3.54
C ASN A 49 -12.94 -0.52 2.04
N ASN A 50 -12.28 -1.31 1.20
CA ASN A 50 -12.54 -1.40 -0.24
C ASN A 50 -12.42 -0.05 -0.98
N HIS A 51 -11.57 0.86 -0.49
CA HIS A 51 -11.14 2.04 -1.26
C HIS A 51 -10.02 1.69 -2.27
N TYR A 52 -10.05 0.46 -2.82
CA TYR A 52 -9.52 0.24 -4.15
C TYR A 52 -10.39 1.07 -5.07
N GLY A 53 -9.84 2.19 -5.56
CA GLY A 53 -10.61 3.20 -6.28
C GLY A 53 -11.55 2.56 -7.29
N ASP A 54 -12.85 2.83 -7.11
CA ASP A 54 -13.99 2.31 -7.85
C ASP A 54 -14.03 0.77 -8.02
N GLU A 55 -15.22 0.21 -7.88
CA GLU A 55 -15.55 -1.08 -8.47
C GLU A 55 -14.94 -1.20 -9.87
N LEU A 56 -13.95 -2.09 -10.05
CA LEU A 56 -13.43 -2.41 -11.37
C LEU A 56 -14.63 -2.70 -12.27
N THR A 57 -14.77 -1.91 -13.32
CA THR A 57 -15.92 -2.03 -14.20
C THR A 57 -15.93 -3.43 -14.81
N HIS A 58 -17.11 -3.97 -15.13
CA HIS A 58 -17.25 -5.29 -15.75
C HIS A 58 -16.30 -5.48 -16.96
N ASP A 59 -16.04 -4.39 -17.68
CA ASP A 59 -15.12 -4.28 -18.82
C ASP A 59 -13.64 -4.53 -18.45
N GLU A 60 -13.17 -3.93 -17.35
CA GLU A 60 -11.81 -4.12 -16.84
C GLU A 60 -11.61 -5.52 -16.23
N LEU A 61 -12.68 -6.12 -15.71
CA LEU A 61 -12.64 -7.41 -15.04
C LEU A 61 -12.64 -8.59 -16.01
N TYR A 62 -13.43 -8.50 -17.08
CA TYR A 62 -13.58 -9.59 -18.04
C TYR A 62 -12.79 -9.37 -19.32
N GLY A 63 -12.36 -8.14 -19.62
CA GLY A 63 -11.75 -7.77 -20.89
C GLY A 63 -12.74 -7.97 -22.04
N GLU A 64 -12.88 -7.01 -22.94
CA GLU A 64 -13.56 -7.27 -24.21
C GLU A 64 -12.78 -8.34 -25.00
N ASP A 65 -13.10 -9.61 -24.80
CA ASP A 65 -12.82 -10.68 -25.76
C ASP A 65 -13.90 -10.58 -26.84
N TYR A 66 -13.66 -9.69 -27.82
CA TYR A 66 -14.47 -9.50 -29.02
C TYR A 66 -13.89 -10.27 -30.21
#